data_AF-A0A1H5HCD6-F1
#
_entry.id   AF-A0A1H5HCD6-F1
#
_cell.length_a   1.000
_cell.length_b   1.000
_cell.length_c   1.000
_cell.angle_alpha   90.00
_cell.angle_beta   90.00
_cell.angle_gamma   90.00
#
_symmetry.space_group_name_H-M   'P 1'
#
loop_
_entity.id
_entity.type
_entity.pdbx_description
1 polymer ?
#
loop_
_entity_poly.entity_id
_entity_poly.type
_entity_poly.pdbx_seq_one_letter_code
_entity_poly.pdbx_strand_id
1 'polypeptide(L)'
;MPGCRTPSALDLLRRNPRLAQLAAFPFDFDLERAEHGEEVALASGAPLTGIAGDDTGGTYFLCSDGAVLYADSDGRAALIGRSVADVLELVTGLPGWRDHLELPPGTGDDEVTAAARAHEADLRASYAPDLDARRTELLTGLGLTRRPPTELFARMRQALRDTEPEHVLLLTEEGTAYELLGGHPGPPLAEAVLTACRLDLDRLRADPAAWQEAAFCPVPGGEDPEHDAHAALRAAVLHAARYDRRPADLPLLRHLLEQEARCRREAPFGGMGEELHLAVFLVARLLREEDLPLLYAARAANFDTWCALSDLPLGLPGKGAEEKPSWEPEALRRWVEALDTPEWFGDDPGREPDETWVTLARRRGRTELARVALIRALDDIGPADTAELLWISAEFEALGDLRQAARAQRLHTRLQGTAEGRAAGYTRLASLERQYGDLEGASASLRAALEALEALGVATAPADAVGQPALFEVEAARAQTRPHRPDRGNVLDLTLEHFRLARTAAETGHGALGRQSLATASALLAALARPLPPALLRAAHSAALACADTEPADRCAALVADEERRAAEHPRDGDDAG
;
A
#
# COMPACT_ATOMS: atom_id res chain seq x y z
N MET A 1 33.92 -8.69 -30.46
CA MET A 1 32.78 -8.73 -31.41
C MET A 1 31.53 -8.45 -30.61
N PRO A 2 30.97 -7.22 -30.63
CA PRO A 2 29.66 -6.97 -30.02
C PRO A 2 28.64 -7.77 -30.82
N GLY A 3 27.87 -8.64 -30.15
CA GLY A 3 26.86 -9.48 -30.79
C GLY A 3 25.87 -8.62 -31.56
N CYS A 4 25.73 -8.88 -32.86
CA CYS A 4 24.76 -8.23 -33.72
C CYS A 4 23.36 -8.62 -33.21
N ARG A 5 22.76 -7.79 -32.34
CA ARG A 5 21.36 -7.94 -31.95
C ARG A 5 20.52 -7.67 -33.19
N THR A 6 19.69 -8.63 -33.55
CA THR A 6 18.64 -8.44 -34.56
C THR A 6 17.84 -7.18 -34.19
N PRO A 7 17.65 -6.22 -35.11
CA PRO A 7 16.88 -5.02 -34.80
C PRO A 7 15.46 -5.39 -34.38
N SER A 8 14.92 -4.70 -33.36
CA SER A 8 13.56 -4.93 -32.91
C SER A 8 12.54 -4.49 -33.99
N ALA A 9 11.30 -5.00 -33.92
CA ALA A 9 10.24 -4.57 -34.84
C ALA A 9 10.03 -3.04 -34.80
N LEU A 10 10.11 -2.43 -33.62
CA LEU A 10 10.02 -0.98 -33.45
C LEU A 10 11.20 -0.24 -34.12
N ASP A 11 12.43 -0.77 -34.01
CA ASP A 11 13.60 -0.19 -34.69
C ASP A 11 13.46 -0.25 -36.21
N LEU A 12 12.86 -1.33 -36.74
CA LEU A 12 12.59 -1.48 -38.17
C LEU A 12 11.55 -0.47 -38.65
N LEU A 13 10.45 -0.27 -37.92
CA LEU A 13 9.46 0.75 -38.25
C LEU A 13 10.08 2.14 -38.25
N ARG A 14 10.86 2.50 -37.22
CA ARG A 14 11.53 3.82 -37.12
C ARG A 14 12.52 4.09 -38.25
N ARG A 15 13.15 3.04 -38.81
CA ARG A 15 14.13 3.16 -39.91
C ARG A 15 13.50 3.09 -41.29
N ASN A 16 12.26 2.61 -41.41
CA ASN A 16 11.61 2.38 -42.69
C ASN A 16 10.24 3.10 -42.75
N PRO A 17 10.19 4.32 -43.30
CA PRO A 17 8.96 5.10 -43.42
C PRO A 17 7.83 4.37 -44.14
N ARG A 18 8.14 3.48 -45.07
CA ARG A 18 7.12 2.68 -45.77
C ARG A 18 6.45 1.68 -44.82
N LEU A 19 7.23 1.00 -43.98
CA LEU A 19 6.66 0.07 -43.00
C LEU A 19 5.89 0.82 -41.91
N ALA A 20 6.38 2.00 -41.47
CA ALA A 20 5.65 2.86 -40.53
C ALA A 20 4.31 3.31 -41.11
N GLN A 21 4.26 3.75 -42.37
CA GLN A 21 3.00 4.12 -43.04
C GLN A 21 2.02 2.94 -43.16
N LEU A 22 2.52 1.74 -43.43
CA LEU A 22 1.69 0.54 -43.49
C LEU A 22 1.14 0.16 -42.11
N ALA A 23 1.93 0.30 -41.05
CA ALA A 23 1.49 0.05 -39.68
C ALA A 23 0.44 1.09 -39.23
N ALA A 24 0.66 2.36 -39.55
CA ALA A 24 -0.27 3.45 -39.24
C ALA A 24 -1.62 3.25 -39.96
N PHE A 25 -1.60 2.89 -41.25
CA PHE A 25 -2.81 2.68 -42.01
C PHE A 25 -2.68 1.48 -42.97
N PRO A 26 -3.53 0.44 -42.84
CA PRO A 26 -4.84 0.45 -42.17
C PRO A 26 -4.89 -0.24 -40.79
N PHE A 27 -3.77 -0.34 -40.07
CA PHE A 27 -3.67 -1.18 -38.86
C PHE A 27 -3.58 -0.38 -37.55
N ASP A 28 -3.78 0.93 -37.58
CA ASP A 28 -3.91 1.79 -36.41
C ASP A 28 -2.75 1.72 -35.40
N PHE A 29 -1.52 1.56 -35.92
CA PHE A 29 -0.29 1.63 -35.15
C PHE A 29 0.60 2.75 -35.71
N ASP A 30 0.28 4.00 -35.35
CA ASP A 30 0.91 5.20 -35.89
C ASP A 30 1.99 5.75 -34.94
N LEU A 31 3.25 5.73 -35.39
CA LEU A 31 4.39 6.25 -34.63
C LEU A 31 4.33 7.78 -34.45
N GLU A 32 3.62 8.50 -35.32
CA GLU A 32 3.48 9.97 -35.23
C GLU A 32 2.46 10.39 -34.16
N ARG A 33 1.70 9.43 -33.62
CA ARG A 33 0.68 9.62 -32.57
C ARG A 33 1.08 9.02 -31.22
N ALA A 34 2.37 8.92 -30.95
CA ALA A 34 2.89 8.33 -29.72
C ALA A 34 2.72 9.20 -28.46
N GLU A 35 2.33 10.47 -28.62
CA GLU A 35 2.06 11.39 -27.50
C GLU A 35 0.68 11.11 -26.90
N HIS A 36 0.64 10.81 -25.61
CA HIS A 36 -0.60 10.67 -24.86
C HIS A 36 -1.10 12.04 -24.41
N GLY A 37 -2.41 12.25 -24.42
CA GLY A 37 -3.03 13.56 -24.12
C GLY A 37 -2.89 14.01 -22.67
N GLU A 38 -2.57 13.08 -21.77
CA GLU A 38 -2.41 13.28 -20.33
C GLU A 38 -1.12 12.62 -19.83
N GLU A 39 -0.64 13.05 -18.66
CA GLU A 39 0.56 12.48 -18.07
C GLU A 39 0.20 11.21 -17.29
N VAL A 40 0.86 10.11 -17.63
CA VAL A 40 0.58 8.79 -17.05
C VAL A 40 1.86 8.09 -16.60
N ALA A 41 1.73 7.23 -15.61
CA ALA A 41 2.82 6.41 -15.09
C ALA A 41 2.33 5.03 -14.65
N LEU A 42 3.22 4.04 -14.59
CA LEU A 42 2.90 2.77 -13.94
C LEU A 42 2.90 2.94 -12.41
N ALA A 43 1.97 2.27 -11.73
CA ALA A 43 1.88 2.29 -10.26
C ALA A 43 3.16 1.79 -9.57
N SER A 44 3.87 0.85 -10.20
CA SER A 44 5.17 0.35 -9.77
C SER A 44 6.31 1.37 -9.90
N GLY A 45 6.08 2.50 -10.58
CA GLY A 45 7.09 3.49 -10.95
C GLY A 45 8.02 3.03 -12.08
N ALA A 46 7.77 1.86 -12.67
CA ALA A 46 8.56 1.36 -13.79
C ALA A 46 8.43 2.29 -15.02
N PRO A 47 9.51 2.46 -15.81
CA PRO A 47 9.48 3.32 -16.98
C PRO A 47 8.43 2.87 -18.00
N LEU A 48 7.72 3.85 -18.53
CA LEU A 48 6.70 3.70 -19.55
C LEU A 48 7.02 4.65 -20.72
N THR A 49 6.85 4.22 -21.97
CA THR A 49 7.13 5.07 -23.13
C THR A 49 6.06 4.90 -24.19
N GLY A 50 5.39 5.99 -24.57
CA GLY A 50 4.52 6.00 -25.74
C GLY A 50 5.30 5.66 -27.00
N ILE A 51 4.85 4.65 -27.75
CA ILE A 51 5.52 4.16 -28.97
C ILE A 51 4.68 4.33 -30.22
N ALA A 52 3.35 4.41 -30.09
CA ALA A 52 2.42 4.63 -31.19
C ALA A 52 1.06 5.09 -30.63
N GLY A 53 0.17 5.55 -31.50
CA GLY A 53 -1.24 5.77 -31.20
C GLY A 53 -2.16 5.33 -32.33
N ASP A 54 -3.46 5.37 -32.08
CA ASP A 54 -4.48 5.05 -33.08
C ASP A 54 -5.27 6.29 -33.54
N ASP A 55 -6.22 6.09 -34.46
CA ASP A 55 -7.03 7.15 -35.03
C ASP A 55 -8.17 7.66 -34.11
N THR A 56 -8.44 6.93 -33.02
CA THR A 56 -9.48 7.24 -32.02
C THR A 56 -8.94 7.95 -30.77
N GLY A 57 -7.62 8.04 -30.62
CA GLY A 57 -6.96 8.67 -29.48
C GLY A 57 -6.34 7.70 -28.48
N GLY A 58 -6.35 6.39 -28.76
CA GLY A 58 -5.64 5.40 -27.96
C GLY A 58 -4.12 5.49 -28.13
N THR A 59 -3.39 5.09 -27.09
CA THR A 59 -1.92 5.11 -27.06
C THR A 59 -1.36 3.74 -26.70
N TYR A 60 -0.33 3.32 -27.43
CA TYR A 60 0.45 2.13 -27.15
C TYR A 60 1.70 2.52 -26.37
N PHE A 61 1.87 1.94 -25.19
CA PHE A 61 3.02 2.15 -24.34
C PHE A 61 3.90 0.91 -24.28
N LEU A 62 5.21 1.10 -24.43
CA LEU A 62 6.20 0.07 -24.17
C LEU A 62 6.59 0.07 -22.69
N CYS A 63 6.40 -1.07 -22.04
CA CYS A 63 6.81 -1.32 -20.67
C CYS A 63 8.29 -1.78 -20.61
N SER A 64 8.90 -1.64 -19.44
CA SER A 64 10.33 -1.94 -19.24
C SER A 64 10.72 -3.41 -19.49
N ASP A 65 9.77 -4.34 -19.32
CA ASP A 65 9.93 -5.77 -19.58
C ASP A 65 9.71 -6.14 -21.07
N GLY A 66 9.32 -5.16 -21.88
CA GLY A 66 9.04 -5.31 -23.32
C GLY A 66 7.57 -5.53 -23.65
N ALA A 67 6.69 -5.73 -22.65
CA ALA A 67 5.25 -5.81 -22.87
C ALA A 67 4.69 -4.49 -23.41
N VAL A 68 3.52 -4.57 -24.05
CA VAL A 68 2.86 -3.40 -24.62
C VAL A 68 1.49 -3.25 -23.99
N LEU A 69 1.34 -2.13 -23.27
CA LEU A 69 0.10 -1.66 -22.69
C LEU A 69 -0.59 -0.75 -23.70
N TYR A 70 -1.90 -0.89 -23.85
CA TYR A 70 -2.73 0.04 -24.61
C TYR A 70 -3.65 0.77 -23.64
N ALA A 71 -3.76 2.09 -23.78
CA ALA A 71 -4.72 2.93 -23.08
C ALA A 71 -5.64 3.61 -24.10
N ASP A 72 -6.95 3.58 -23.88
CA ASP A 72 -7.91 4.31 -24.69
C ASP A 72 -8.17 5.72 -24.14
N SER A 73 -8.92 6.51 -24.91
CA SER A 73 -9.33 7.87 -24.51
C SER A 73 -10.41 7.90 -23.42
N ASP A 74 -10.99 6.76 -23.08
CA ASP A 74 -12.08 6.63 -22.10
C ASP A 74 -11.55 6.30 -20.71
N GLY A 75 -10.23 6.29 -20.51
CA GLY A 75 -9.61 6.00 -19.22
C GLY A 75 -9.49 4.50 -18.93
N ARG A 76 -9.45 3.64 -19.95
CA ARG A 76 -9.20 2.19 -19.78
C ARG A 76 -7.82 1.80 -20.29
N ALA A 77 -7.17 0.87 -19.61
CA ALA A 77 -5.88 0.36 -20.01
C ALA A 77 -5.70 -1.13 -19.72
N ALA A 78 -4.93 -1.82 -20.57
CA ALA A 78 -4.45 -3.17 -20.30
C ALA A 78 -3.27 -3.55 -21.20
N LEU A 79 -2.57 -4.62 -20.82
CA LEU A 79 -1.64 -5.28 -21.72
C LEU A 79 -2.39 -5.93 -22.89
N ILE A 80 -1.92 -5.69 -24.11
CA ILE A 80 -2.46 -6.31 -25.33
C ILE A 80 -1.45 -7.25 -26.01
N GLY A 81 -0.20 -7.24 -25.57
CA GLY A 81 0.84 -8.15 -26.04
C GLY A 81 2.09 -8.13 -25.16
N ARG A 82 2.91 -9.19 -25.24
CA ARG A 82 4.15 -9.33 -24.47
C ARG A 82 5.37 -8.72 -25.18
N SER A 83 5.16 -8.21 -26.38
CA SER A 83 6.19 -7.56 -27.19
C SER A 83 5.54 -6.67 -28.27
N VAL A 84 6.31 -5.72 -28.81
CA VAL A 84 5.89 -4.95 -30.00
C VAL A 84 5.60 -5.87 -31.19
N ALA A 85 6.34 -6.98 -31.31
CA ALA A 85 6.07 -7.98 -32.35
C ALA A 85 4.70 -8.64 -32.17
N ASP A 86 4.34 -9.04 -30.95
CA ASP A 86 3.02 -9.62 -30.66
C ASP A 86 1.90 -8.63 -30.97
N VAL A 87 2.07 -7.35 -30.63
CA VAL A 87 1.08 -6.30 -30.93
C VAL A 87 0.97 -6.05 -32.42
N LEU A 88 2.07 -6.00 -33.17
CA LEU A 88 2.03 -5.85 -34.62
C LEU A 88 1.39 -7.07 -35.30
N GLU A 89 1.62 -8.29 -34.81
CA GLU A 89 0.90 -9.48 -35.28
C GLU A 89 -0.60 -9.41 -34.95
N LEU A 90 -0.97 -8.88 -33.77
CA LEU A 90 -2.35 -8.68 -33.33
C LEU A 90 -3.07 -7.66 -34.23
N VAL A 91 -2.61 -6.41 -34.31
CA VAL A 91 -3.32 -5.34 -35.03
C VAL A 91 -3.38 -5.60 -36.55
N THR A 92 -2.41 -6.33 -37.10
CA THR A 92 -2.42 -6.70 -38.52
C THR A 92 -3.25 -7.93 -38.84
N GLY A 93 -3.24 -8.93 -37.95
CA GLY A 93 -3.92 -10.21 -38.13
C GLY A 93 -5.35 -10.27 -37.59
N LEU A 94 -5.70 -9.35 -36.70
CA LEU A 94 -7.02 -9.14 -36.12
C LEU A 94 -7.35 -7.63 -36.13
N PRO A 95 -7.48 -7.00 -37.31
CA PRO A 95 -7.82 -5.59 -37.37
C PRO A 95 -9.22 -5.38 -36.77
N GLY A 96 -9.41 -4.28 -36.04
CA GLY A 96 -10.59 -4.10 -35.19
C GLY A 96 -10.54 -4.88 -33.87
N TRP A 97 -9.35 -5.32 -33.41
CA TRP A 97 -9.15 -6.13 -32.19
C TRP A 97 -9.93 -5.63 -30.95
N ARG A 98 -10.20 -4.32 -30.85
CA ARG A 98 -10.98 -3.69 -29.77
C ARG A 98 -12.42 -4.20 -29.73
N ASP A 99 -13.07 -4.38 -30.87
CA ASP A 99 -14.42 -4.93 -30.96
C ASP A 99 -14.48 -6.38 -30.44
N HIS A 100 -13.35 -7.08 -30.45
CA HIS A 100 -13.25 -8.44 -29.92
C HIS A 100 -13.17 -8.47 -28.38
N LEU A 101 -12.92 -7.36 -27.70
CA LEU A 101 -12.87 -7.30 -26.23
C LEU A 101 -14.24 -7.63 -25.60
N GLU A 102 -15.34 -7.37 -26.31
CA GLU A 102 -16.70 -7.63 -25.86
C GLU A 102 -17.12 -9.11 -26.05
N LEU A 103 -16.29 -9.92 -26.69
CA LEU A 103 -16.63 -11.33 -26.93
C LEU A 103 -16.62 -12.13 -25.61
N PRO A 104 -17.69 -12.91 -25.32
CA PRO A 104 -17.80 -13.63 -24.07
C PRO A 104 -16.64 -14.59 -23.74
N PRO A 105 -16.44 -14.92 -22.45
CA PRO A 105 -15.67 -16.08 -22.07
C PRO A 105 -16.21 -17.36 -22.76
N GLY A 106 -15.35 -18.10 -23.45
CA GLY A 106 -15.74 -19.34 -24.12
C GLY A 106 -16.23 -19.20 -25.56
N THR A 107 -16.15 -18.01 -26.17
CA THR A 107 -16.36 -17.83 -27.62
C THR A 107 -15.51 -18.83 -28.40
N GLY A 108 -16.17 -19.58 -29.29
CA GLY A 108 -15.53 -20.64 -30.06
C GLY A 108 -14.68 -20.10 -31.22
N ASP A 109 -13.72 -20.91 -31.67
CA ASP A 109 -12.78 -20.57 -32.74
C ASP A 109 -13.47 -20.11 -34.04
N ASP A 110 -14.60 -20.74 -34.38
CA ASP A 110 -15.38 -20.40 -35.58
C ASP A 110 -16.01 -19.01 -35.47
N GLU A 111 -16.46 -18.62 -34.27
CA GLU A 111 -17.10 -17.33 -34.01
C GLU A 111 -16.08 -16.20 -34.04
N VAL A 112 -14.91 -16.38 -33.40
CA VAL A 112 -13.78 -15.44 -33.49
C VAL A 112 -13.35 -15.26 -34.94
N THR A 113 -13.22 -16.37 -35.68
CA THR A 113 -12.83 -16.34 -37.09
C THR A 113 -13.87 -15.66 -37.96
N ALA A 114 -15.15 -15.87 -37.71
CA ALA A 114 -16.25 -15.23 -38.44
C ALA A 114 -16.28 -13.72 -38.18
N ALA A 115 -16.15 -13.29 -36.93
CA ALA A 115 -16.08 -11.87 -36.55
C ALA A 115 -14.90 -11.18 -37.22
N ALA A 116 -13.70 -11.78 -37.16
CA ALA A 116 -12.51 -11.24 -37.82
C ALA A 116 -12.69 -11.10 -39.34
N ARG A 117 -13.30 -12.12 -39.99
CA ARG A 117 -13.58 -12.07 -41.44
C ARG A 117 -14.58 -10.99 -41.81
N ALA A 118 -15.61 -10.76 -40.99
CA ALA A 118 -16.60 -9.71 -41.20
C ALA A 118 -15.92 -8.33 -41.13
N HIS A 119 -15.15 -8.07 -40.08
CA HIS A 119 -14.43 -6.80 -39.92
C HIS A 119 -13.44 -6.56 -41.07
N GLU A 120 -12.65 -7.58 -41.47
CA GLU A 120 -11.77 -7.42 -42.64
C GLU A 120 -12.53 -7.19 -43.96
N ALA A 121 -13.75 -7.71 -44.11
CA ALA A 121 -14.57 -7.47 -45.31
C ALA A 121 -15.00 -6.00 -45.38
N ASP A 122 -15.38 -5.42 -44.24
CA ASP A 122 -15.76 -4.00 -44.12
C ASP A 122 -14.56 -3.07 -44.41
N LEU A 123 -13.37 -3.40 -43.89
CA LEU A 123 -12.13 -2.68 -44.20
C LEU A 123 -11.80 -2.70 -45.70
N ARG A 124 -11.89 -3.88 -46.33
CA ARG A 124 -11.67 -4.05 -47.78
C ARG A 124 -12.66 -3.24 -48.61
N ALA A 125 -13.93 -3.21 -48.18
CA ALA A 125 -14.98 -2.47 -48.87
C ALA A 125 -14.84 -0.95 -48.73
N SER A 126 -14.29 -0.48 -47.61
CA SER A 126 -14.29 0.94 -47.25
C SER A 126 -13.04 1.66 -47.76
N TYR A 127 -11.85 1.23 -47.31
CA TYR A 127 -10.63 2.03 -47.50
C TYR A 127 -9.34 1.23 -47.68
N ALA A 128 -9.37 -0.10 -47.54
CA ALA A 128 -8.21 -0.97 -47.71
C ALA A 128 -8.49 -2.12 -48.70
N PRO A 129 -8.82 -1.86 -49.99
CA PRO A 129 -9.08 -2.91 -50.97
C PRO A 129 -7.87 -3.84 -51.19
N ASP A 130 -6.66 -3.36 -50.88
CA ASP A 130 -5.38 -4.06 -50.95
C ASP A 130 -4.86 -4.55 -49.58
N LEU A 131 -5.75 -4.72 -48.58
CA LEU A 131 -5.42 -5.11 -47.20
C LEU A 131 -4.45 -6.29 -47.11
N ASP A 132 -4.68 -7.37 -47.86
CA ASP A 132 -3.85 -8.58 -47.82
C ASP A 132 -2.43 -8.35 -48.38
N ALA A 133 -2.30 -7.49 -49.40
CA ALA A 133 -1.00 -7.13 -49.96
C ALA A 133 -0.21 -6.26 -48.97
N ARG A 134 -0.86 -5.26 -48.36
CA ARG A 134 -0.27 -4.38 -47.33
C ARG A 134 0.17 -5.17 -46.10
N ARG A 135 -0.67 -6.07 -45.60
CA ARG A 135 -0.36 -6.98 -44.49
C ARG A 135 0.87 -7.82 -44.80
N THR A 136 0.92 -8.42 -45.99
CA THR A 136 2.04 -9.27 -46.41
C THR A 136 3.34 -8.46 -46.51
N GLU A 137 3.28 -7.27 -47.08
CA GLU A 137 4.42 -6.35 -47.17
C GLU A 137 4.94 -5.98 -45.77
N LEU A 138 4.04 -5.58 -44.86
CA LEU A 138 4.40 -5.19 -43.50
C LEU A 138 5.01 -6.35 -42.71
N LEU A 139 4.33 -7.50 -42.64
CA LEU A 139 4.81 -8.66 -41.88
C LEU A 139 6.15 -9.16 -42.42
N THR A 140 6.30 -9.25 -43.75
CA THR A 140 7.57 -9.66 -44.37
C THR A 140 8.69 -8.66 -44.07
N GLY A 141 8.40 -7.36 -44.17
CA GLY A 141 9.37 -6.30 -43.88
C GLY A 141 9.84 -6.27 -42.43
N LEU A 142 9.00 -6.72 -41.49
CA LEU A 142 9.30 -6.83 -40.07
C LEU A 142 9.89 -8.19 -39.68
N GLY A 143 9.88 -9.18 -40.58
CA GLY A 143 10.27 -10.56 -40.28
C GLY A 143 9.27 -11.30 -39.38
N LEU A 144 8.00 -10.89 -39.40
CA LEU A 144 6.90 -11.47 -38.62
C LEU A 144 6.08 -12.46 -39.45
N THR A 145 5.28 -13.27 -38.77
CA THR A 145 4.45 -14.30 -39.42
C THR A 145 2.97 -14.04 -39.22
N ARG A 146 2.15 -14.30 -40.24
CA ARG A 146 0.70 -14.23 -40.10
C ARG A 146 0.23 -15.36 -39.19
N ARG A 147 -0.45 -15.01 -38.10
CA ARG A 147 -1.11 -15.95 -37.18
C ARG A 147 -2.61 -16.04 -37.47
N PRO A 148 -3.26 -17.17 -37.11
CA PRO A 148 -4.71 -17.27 -37.19
C PRO A 148 -5.38 -16.34 -36.16
N PRO A 149 -6.57 -15.77 -36.47
CA PRO A 149 -7.31 -14.89 -35.57
C PRO A 149 -7.53 -15.46 -34.16
N THR A 150 -7.80 -16.75 -34.06
CA THR A 150 -8.06 -17.44 -32.78
C THR A 150 -6.83 -17.47 -31.86
N GLU A 151 -5.64 -17.66 -32.43
CA GLU A 151 -4.39 -17.60 -31.68
C GLU A 151 -4.08 -16.17 -31.20
N LEU A 152 -4.31 -15.17 -32.06
CA LEU A 152 -4.13 -13.75 -31.70
C LEU A 152 -5.10 -13.34 -30.58
N PHE A 153 -6.37 -13.74 -30.69
CA PHE A 153 -7.38 -13.50 -29.66
C PHE A 153 -7.02 -14.17 -28.34
N ALA A 154 -6.59 -15.44 -28.35
CA ALA A 154 -6.16 -16.14 -27.15
C ALA A 154 -4.95 -15.46 -26.47
N ARG A 155 -3.97 -15.02 -27.26
CA ARG A 155 -2.79 -14.28 -26.76
C ARG A 155 -3.16 -12.93 -26.18
N MET A 156 -4.02 -12.16 -26.85
CA MET A 156 -4.54 -10.90 -26.35
C MET A 156 -5.27 -11.10 -25.02
N ARG A 157 -6.16 -12.10 -24.93
CA ARG A 157 -6.86 -12.41 -23.67
C ARG A 157 -5.95 -12.84 -22.55
N GLN A 158 -4.85 -13.53 -22.86
CA GLN A 158 -3.85 -13.84 -21.85
C GLN A 158 -3.13 -12.56 -21.39
N ALA A 159 -2.74 -11.68 -22.32
CA ALA A 159 -2.12 -10.40 -21.98
C ALA A 159 -3.04 -9.55 -21.09
N LEU A 160 -4.34 -9.44 -21.42
CA LEU A 160 -5.31 -8.72 -20.61
C LEU A 160 -5.33 -9.21 -19.15
N ARG A 161 -5.32 -10.53 -18.93
CA ARG A 161 -5.28 -11.14 -17.58
C ARG A 161 -3.95 -10.92 -16.86
N ASP A 162 -2.85 -10.81 -17.61
CA ASP A 162 -1.51 -10.60 -17.07
C ASP A 162 -1.24 -9.10 -16.76
N THR A 163 -2.20 -8.21 -17.00
CA THR A 163 -2.05 -6.76 -16.77
C THR A 163 -1.74 -6.46 -15.31
N GLU A 164 -2.58 -6.93 -14.40
CA GLU A 164 -2.40 -6.70 -12.97
C GLU A 164 -1.62 -7.84 -12.31
N PRO A 165 -0.72 -7.54 -11.36
CA PRO A 165 -0.55 -6.24 -10.70
C PRO A 165 0.50 -5.31 -11.31
N GLU A 166 1.36 -5.79 -12.21
CA GLU A 166 2.59 -5.09 -12.58
C GLU A 166 2.39 -3.89 -13.54
N HIS A 167 1.26 -3.84 -14.26
CA HIS A 167 1.01 -2.89 -15.35
C HIS A 167 -0.22 -1.99 -15.10
N VAL A 168 -0.47 -1.62 -13.84
CA VAL A 168 -1.51 -0.64 -13.53
C VAL A 168 -1.07 0.75 -13.97
N LEU A 169 -1.80 1.32 -14.94
CA LEU A 169 -1.61 2.68 -15.41
C LEU A 169 -2.32 3.67 -14.50
N LEU A 170 -1.62 4.69 -14.04
CA LEU A 170 -2.13 5.78 -13.22
C LEU A 170 -2.14 7.08 -14.03
N LEU A 171 -3.20 7.87 -13.85
CA LEU A 171 -3.16 9.31 -14.13
C LEU A 171 -2.24 9.95 -13.11
N THR A 172 -1.19 10.65 -13.54
CA THR A 172 -0.23 11.21 -12.58
C THR A 172 -0.92 12.24 -11.70
N GLU A 173 -1.64 13.20 -12.28
CA GLU A 173 -2.24 14.32 -11.53
C GLU A 173 -3.15 13.84 -10.38
N GLU A 174 -4.10 12.94 -10.65
CA GLU A 174 -5.06 12.45 -9.67
C GLU A 174 -4.55 11.26 -8.85
N GLY A 175 -3.62 10.47 -9.40
CA GLY A 175 -3.19 9.21 -8.83
C GLY A 175 -4.23 8.09 -8.91
N THR A 176 -5.29 8.25 -9.70
CA THR A 176 -6.31 7.21 -9.95
C THR A 176 -5.82 6.22 -11.00
N ALA A 177 -6.22 4.96 -10.89
CA ALA A 177 -5.92 3.96 -11.91
C ALA A 177 -6.90 4.04 -13.08
N TYR A 178 -6.39 3.75 -14.27
CA TYR A 178 -7.24 3.45 -15.43
C TYR A 178 -8.09 2.21 -15.13
N GLU A 179 -9.32 2.20 -15.64
CA GLU A 179 -10.18 1.02 -15.62
C GLU A 179 -9.54 -0.11 -16.44
N LEU A 180 -9.82 -1.37 -16.06
CA LEU A 180 -9.30 -2.50 -16.82
C LEU A 180 -10.01 -2.64 -18.17
N LEU A 181 -9.22 -2.59 -19.24
CA LEU A 181 -9.73 -2.79 -20.60
C LEU A 181 -10.31 -4.21 -20.76
N GLY A 182 -11.53 -4.30 -21.29
CA GLY A 182 -12.23 -5.57 -21.55
C GLY A 182 -12.82 -6.26 -20.31
N GLY A 183 -12.76 -5.64 -19.13
CA GLY A 183 -13.41 -6.17 -17.91
C GLY A 183 -12.95 -7.58 -17.53
N HIS A 184 -11.68 -7.91 -17.79
CA HIS A 184 -11.08 -9.18 -17.44
C HIS A 184 -10.18 -9.01 -16.20
N PRO A 185 -10.75 -8.97 -14.98
CA PRO A 185 -9.94 -8.89 -13.77
C PRO A 185 -9.06 -10.14 -13.66
N GLY A 186 -7.91 -9.98 -13.02
CA GLY A 186 -7.08 -11.09 -12.58
C GLY A 186 -7.82 -12.02 -11.61
N PRO A 187 -7.16 -13.10 -11.13
CA PRO A 187 -7.73 -13.89 -10.05
C PRO A 187 -8.02 -13.00 -8.83
N PRO A 188 -9.06 -13.29 -8.03
CA PRO A 188 -9.34 -12.57 -6.80
C PRO A 188 -8.10 -12.48 -5.90
N LEU A 189 -7.94 -11.37 -5.18
CA LEU A 189 -6.78 -11.12 -4.32
C LEU A 189 -6.51 -12.30 -3.37
N ALA A 190 -7.57 -12.80 -2.72
CA ALA A 190 -7.52 -13.97 -1.84
C ALA A 190 -6.91 -15.21 -2.52
N GLU A 191 -7.32 -15.51 -3.76
CA GLU A 191 -6.81 -16.66 -4.52
C GLU A 191 -5.34 -16.49 -4.88
N ALA A 192 -4.96 -15.30 -5.34
CA ALA A 192 -3.58 -14.99 -5.68
C ALA A 192 -2.66 -15.15 -4.48
N VAL A 193 -3.03 -14.59 -3.32
CA VAL A 193 -2.28 -14.69 -2.06
C VAL A 193 -2.24 -16.12 -1.55
N LEU A 194 -3.38 -16.81 -1.46
CA LEU A 194 -3.44 -18.19 -0.94
C LEU A 194 -2.65 -19.18 -1.79
N THR A 195 -2.56 -18.98 -3.09
CA THR A 195 -1.72 -19.81 -3.95
C THR A 195 -0.25 -19.77 -3.50
N ALA A 196 0.26 -18.60 -3.09
CA ALA A 196 1.59 -18.47 -2.48
C ALA A 196 1.68 -19.22 -1.15
N CYS A 197 0.72 -18.95 -0.27
CA CYS A 197 0.72 -19.45 1.08
C CYS A 197 0.64 -20.98 1.11
N ARG A 198 -0.08 -21.59 0.15
CA ARG A 198 -0.13 -23.04 -0.04
C ARG A 198 1.21 -23.63 -0.44
N LEU A 199 2.00 -22.95 -1.28
CA LEU A 199 3.36 -23.38 -1.61
C LEU A 199 4.27 -23.36 -0.36
N ASP A 200 4.15 -22.33 0.49
CA ASP A 200 4.87 -22.27 1.77
C ASP A 200 4.46 -23.42 2.71
N LEU A 201 3.14 -23.68 2.84
CA LEU A 201 2.62 -24.78 3.64
C LEU A 201 3.07 -26.14 3.12
N ASP A 202 2.97 -26.39 1.82
CA ASP A 202 3.38 -27.66 1.22
C ASP A 202 4.89 -27.91 1.38
N ARG A 203 5.71 -26.85 1.32
CA ARG A 203 7.13 -26.92 1.63
C ARG A 203 7.38 -27.36 3.09
N LEU A 204 6.70 -26.75 4.06
CA LEU A 204 6.85 -27.13 5.48
C LEU A 204 6.26 -28.51 5.80
N ARG A 205 5.24 -28.96 5.07
CA ARG A 205 4.74 -30.34 5.16
C ARG A 205 5.73 -31.36 4.63
N ALA A 206 6.45 -31.03 3.55
CA ALA A 206 7.40 -31.92 2.90
C ALA A 206 8.70 -32.10 3.70
N ASP A 207 9.13 -31.06 4.41
CA ASP A 207 10.40 -31.07 5.14
C ASP A 207 10.29 -30.46 6.56
N PRO A 208 10.28 -31.29 7.62
CA PRO A 208 10.34 -30.81 9.00
C PRO A 208 11.58 -29.97 9.34
N ALA A 209 12.70 -30.11 8.60
CA ALA A 209 13.87 -29.27 8.83
C ALA A 209 13.61 -27.80 8.44
N ALA A 210 12.69 -27.56 7.50
CA ALA A 210 12.31 -26.22 7.07
C ALA A 210 11.48 -25.46 8.13
N TRP A 211 10.99 -26.13 9.19
CA TRP A 211 10.23 -25.48 10.27
C TRP A 211 11.02 -24.40 11.01
N GLN A 212 12.36 -24.48 10.97
CA GLN A 212 13.23 -23.47 11.55
C GLN A 212 13.11 -22.11 10.84
N GLU A 213 12.72 -22.08 9.57
CA GLU A 213 12.44 -20.84 8.83
C GLU A 213 11.17 -20.14 9.32
N ALA A 214 10.28 -20.87 10.00
CA ALA A 214 9.09 -20.32 10.64
C ALA A 214 9.30 -20.08 12.15
N ALA A 215 10.47 -20.40 12.71
CA ALA A 215 10.75 -20.19 14.13
C ALA A 215 10.81 -18.69 14.48
N PHE A 216 10.36 -18.31 15.68
CA PHE A 216 10.46 -16.92 16.14
C PHE A 216 11.91 -16.43 16.07
N CYS A 217 12.13 -15.29 15.41
CA CYS A 217 13.44 -14.71 15.18
C CYS A 217 13.42 -13.20 15.46
N PRO A 218 13.85 -12.76 16.67
CA PRO A 218 13.70 -11.37 17.09
C PRO A 218 14.53 -10.42 16.22
N VAL A 219 13.94 -9.29 15.82
CA VAL A 219 14.64 -8.22 15.08
C VAL A 219 15.08 -7.12 16.05
N PRO A 220 16.38 -6.97 16.36
CA PRO A 220 16.84 -5.95 17.29
C PRO A 220 16.76 -4.56 16.68
N GLY A 221 16.16 -3.61 17.42
CA GLY A 221 16.24 -2.18 17.11
C GLY A 221 15.40 -1.72 15.91
N GLY A 222 14.46 -2.53 15.44
CA GLY A 222 13.47 -2.10 14.44
C GLY A 222 12.34 -1.28 15.08
N GLU A 223 11.79 -0.32 14.33
CA GLU A 223 10.48 0.29 14.60
C GLU A 223 9.32 -0.64 14.21
N ASP A 224 9.63 -1.85 13.72
CA ASP A 224 8.66 -2.85 13.29
C ASP A 224 7.84 -3.35 14.49
N PRO A 225 6.50 -3.17 14.48
CA PRO A 225 5.65 -3.61 15.58
C PRO A 225 5.71 -5.12 15.84
N GLU A 226 6.04 -5.95 14.84
CA GLU A 226 6.00 -7.42 15.00
C GLU A 226 7.24 -8.00 15.68
N HIS A 227 8.36 -7.25 15.74
CA HIS A 227 9.61 -7.67 16.39
C HIS A 227 10.17 -9.03 15.91
N ASP A 228 9.74 -9.57 14.76
CA ASP A 228 10.05 -10.93 14.32
C ASP A 228 10.21 -11.06 12.79
N ALA A 229 11.39 -11.50 12.36
CA ALA A 229 11.72 -11.66 10.94
C ALA A 229 10.91 -12.76 10.23
N HIS A 230 10.32 -13.70 10.96
CA HIS A 230 9.62 -14.86 10.40
C HIS A 230 8.10 -14.83 10.60
N ALA A 231 7.54 -13.76 11.19
CA ALA A 231 6.11 -13.62 11.43
C ALA A 231 5.27 -13.74 10.15
N ALA A 232 5.73 -13.11 9.06
CA ALA A 232 5.06 -13.20 7.77
C ALA A 232 4.92 -14.64 7.23
N LEU A 233 5.96 -15.48 7.37
CA LEU A 233 5.88 -16.88 6.95
C LEU A 233 4.89 -17.66 7.81
N ARG A 234 4.89 -17.44 9.14
CA ARG A 234 3.94 -18.10 10.03
C ARG A 234 2.50 -17.71 9.71
N ALA A 235 2.23 -16.43 9.50
CA ALA A 235 0.92 -15.95 9.05
C ALA A 235 0.47 -16.66 7.77
N ALA A 236 1.32 -16.68 6.73
CA ALA A 236 1.00 -17.35 5.47
C ALA A 236 0.66 -18.84 5.66
N VAL A 237 1.47 -19.58 6.43
CA VAL A 237 1.28 -21.01 6.64
C VAL A 237 0.00 -21.28 7.46
N LEU A 238 -0.28 -20.48 8.49
CA LEU A 238 -1.50 -20.60 9.29
C LEU A 238 -2.76 -20.32 8.46
N HIS A 239 -2.75 -19.25 7.65
CA HIS A 239 -3.86 -18.95 6.75
C HIS A 239 -4.03 -20.05 5.69
N ALA A 240 -2.95 -20.58 5.10
CA ALA A 240 -3.08 -21.71 4.18
C ALA A 240 -3.64 -22.97 4.87
N ALA A 241 -3.18 -23.27 6.09
CA ALA A 241 -3.64 -24.44 6.86
C ALA A 241 -5.11 -24.32 7.28
N ARG A 242 -5.60 -23.08 7.49
CA ARG A 242 -7.02 -22.80 7.73
C ARG A 242 -7.91 -23.28 6.58
N TYR A 243 -7.48 -23.12 5.32
CA TYR A 243 -8.27 -23.48 4.14
C TYR A 243 -7.91 -24.84 3.52
N ASP A 244 -6.76 -25.41 3.86
CA ASP A 244 -6.34 -26.76 3.48
C ASP A 244 -6.02 -27.57 4.75
N ARG A 245 -7.07 -27.85 5.54
CA ARG A 245 -6.95 -28.48 6.86
C ARG A 245 -6.63 -29.97 6.71
N ARG A 246 -5.52 -30.45 7.29
CA ARG A 246 -5.21 -31.89 7.33
C ARG A 246 -4.88 -32.33 8.76
N PRO A 247 -5.45 -33.44 9.26
CA PRO A 247 -5.10 -33.96 10.60
C PRO A 247 -3.62 -34.29 10.77
N ALA A 248 -2.92 -34.57 9.66
CA ALA A 248 -1.48 -34.82 9.64
C ALA A 248 -0.64 -33.57 9.96
N ASP A 249 -1.22 -32.36 9.88
CA ASP A 249 -0.51 -31.11 10.14
C ASP A 249 -0.32 -30.82 11.63
N LEU A 250 -0.94 -31.59 12.54
CA LEU A 250 -0.90 -31.32 13.98
C LEU A 250 0.54 -31.09 14.53
N PRO A 251 1.58 -31.87 14.15
CA PRO A 251 2.95 -31.58 14.58
C PRO A 251 3.47 -30.20 14.13
N LEU A 252 3.17 -29.79 12.88
CA LEU A 252 3.54 -28.48 12.36
C LEU A 252 2.75 -27.37 13.08
N LEU A 253 1.44 -27.56 13.29
CA LEU A 253 0.60 -26.58 13.99
C LEU A 253 1.03 -26.36 15.44
N ARG A 254 1.47 -27.42 16.14
CA ARG A 254 2.08 -27.32 17.48
C ARG A 254 3.33 -26.45 17.46
N HIS A 255 4.22 -26.70 16.50
CA HIS A 255 5.43 -25.89 16.33
C HIS A 255 5.06 -24.42 16.10
N LEU A 256 4.17 -24.12 15.15
CA LEU A 256 3.75 -22.74 14.87
C LEU A 256 3.13 -22.05 16.10
N LEU A 257 2.26 -22.73 16.84
CA LEU A 257 1.66 -22.20 18.08
C LEU A 257 2.74 -21.92 19.15
N GLU A 258 3.73 -22.78 19.30
CA GLU A 258 4.84 -22.56 20.22
C GLU A 258 5.64 -21.30 19.86
N GLN A 259 5.89 -21.08 18.56
CA GLN A 259 6.62 -19.91 18.08
C GLN A 259 5.81 -18.61 18.23
N GLU A 260 4.51 -18.62 17.95
CA GLU A 260 3.62 -17.48 18.21
C GLU A 260 3.56 -17.15 19.71
N ALA A 261 3.39 -18.16 20.57
CA ALA A 261 3.40 -17.95 22.03
C ALA A 261 4.75 -17.41 22.52
N ARG A 262 5.87 -17.85 21.92
CA ARG A 262 7.20 -17.30 22.22
C ARG A 262 7.31 -15.84 21.80
N CYS A 263 6.82 -15.48 20.61
CA CYS A 263 6.81 -14.10 20.13
C CYS A 263 6.12 -13.16 21.14
N ARG A 264 4.94 -13.53 21.66
CA ARG A 264 4.20 -12.70 22.62
C ARG A 264 4.84 -12.57 24.00
N ARG A 265 5.60 -13.59 24.43
CA ARG A 265 6.40 -13.50 25.67
C ARG A 265 7.54 -12.49 25.56
N GLU A 266 8.18 -12.44 24.41
CA GLU A 266 9.34 -11.56 24.14
C GLU A 266 8.90 -10.14 23.75
N ALA A 267 7.64 -9.96 23.31
CA ALA A 267 7.00 -8.67 23.04
C ALA A 267 5.80 -8.44 24.00
N PRO A 268 6.03 -8.11 25.28
CA PRO A 268 4.98 -8.07 26.31
C PRO A 268 3.92 -6.99 26.10
N PHE A 269 4.19 -6.00 25.24
CA PHE A 269 3.24 -4.95 24.84
C PHE A 269 2.62 -5.19 23.46
N GLY A 270 3.01 -6.27 22.79
CA GLY A 270 2.32 -6.75 21.59
C GLY A 270 1.07 -7.50 22.05
N GLY A 271 -0.11 -7.06 21.60
CA GLY A 271 -1.39 -7.70 21.91
C GLY A 271 -1.45 -9.19 21.53
N MET A 272 -2.63 -9.81 21.54
CA MET A 272 -2.74 -11.23 21.18
C MET A 272 -2.35 -11.54 19.72
N GLY A 273 -2.78 -10.69 18.79
CA GLY A 273 -2.65 -10.90 17.34
C GLY A 273 -3.52 -12.02 16.78
N GLU A 274 -3.89 -11.89 15.51
CA GLU A 274 -4.79 -12.84 14.82
C GLU A 274 -4.11 -14.19 14.58
N GLU A 275 -2.81 -14.19 14.31
CA GLU A 275 -2.03 -15.40 13.99
C GLU A 275 -1.95 -16.34 15.20
N LEU A 276 -1.74 -15.80 16.41
CA LEU A 276 -1.78 -16.61 17.63
C LEU A 276 -3.19 -17.19 17.83
N HIS A 277 -4.23 -16.40 17.60
CA HIS A 277 -5.61 -16.85 17.75
C HIS A 277 -5.95 -17.99 16.78
N LEU A 278 -5.55 -17.81 15.52
CA LEU A 278 -5.69 -18.83 14.48
C LEU A 278 -4.89 -20.09 14.82
N ALA A 279 -3.65 -19.97 15.32
CA ALA A 279 -2.84 -21.12 15.73
C ALA A 279 -3.49 -21.90 16.90
N VAL A 280 -4.01 -21.19 17.91
CA VAL A 280 -4.76 -21.79 19.03
C VAL A 280 -5.98 -22.53 18.51
N PHE A 281 -6.78 -21.91 17.63
CA PHE A 281 -7.95 -22.53 17.01
C PHE A 281 -7.59 -23.81 16.24
N LEU A 282 -6.56 -23.76 15.37
CA LEU A 282 -6.17 -24.90 14.54
C LEU A 282 -5.65 -26.08 15.37
N VAL A 283 -4.91 -25.84 16.45
CA VAL A 283 -4.46 -26.89 17.38
C VAL A 283 -5.64 -27.42 18.20
N ALA A 284 -6.48 -26.54 18.75
CA ALA A 284 -7.67 -26.93 19.52
C ALA A 284 -8.67 -27.75 18.70
N ARG A 285 -8.73 -27.55 17.37
CA ARG A 285 -9.59 -28.35 16.48
C ARG A 285 -9.14 -29.81 16.34
N LEU A 286 -7.83 -30.05 16.30
CA LEU A 286 -7.25 -31.39 16.14
C LEU A 286 -6.94 -32.09 17.47
N LEU A 287 -7.35 -31.46 18.57
CA LEU A 287 -7.02 -31.70 19.97
C LEU A 287 -6.60 -33.12 20.34
N ARG A 288 -5.48 -33.21 21.05
CA ARG A 288 -5.15 -34.32 21.94
C ARG A 288 -4.91 -33.79 23.35
N GLU A 289 -5.13 -34.60 24.38
CA GLU A 289 -4.92 -34.19 25.78
C GLU A 289 -3.48 -33.69 26.04
N GLU A 290 -2.51 -34.22 25.29
CA GLU A 290 -1.11 -33.78 25.30
C GLU A 290 -0.89 -32.31 24.85
N ASP A 291 -1.88 -31.67 24.21
CA ASP A 291 -1.80 -30.29 23.71
C ASP A 291 -2.20 -29.23 24.73
N LEU A 292 -2.86 -29.62 25.84
CA LEU A 292 -3.37 -28.68 26.83
C LEU A 292 -2.29 -27.79 27.47
N PRO A 293 -1.09 -28.30 27.82
CA PRO A 293 -0.02 -27.45 28.32
C PRO A 293 0.42 -26.38 27.32
N LEU A 294 0.40 -26.70 26.01
CA LEU A 294 0.76 -25.75 24.95
C LEU A 294 -0.31 -24.67 24.78
N LEU A 295 -1.59 -25.03 24.76
CA LEU A 295 -2.70 -24.08 24.72
C LEU A 295 -2.70 -23.15 25.96
N TYR A 296 -2.38 -23.70 27.14
CA TYR A 296 -2.24 -22.90 28.36
C TYR A 296 -1.04 -21.94 28.26
N ALA A 297 0.10 -22.42 27.75
CA ALA A 297 1.28 -21.58 27.56
C ALA A 297 1.03 -20.42 26.58
N ALA A 298 0.21 -20.64 25.54
CA ALA A 298 -0.22 -19.58 24.62
C ALA A 298 -1.11 -18.55 25.32
N ARG A 299 -2.11 -18.98 26.10
CA ARG A 299 -2.93 -18.09 26.93
C ARG A 299 -2.08 -17.29 27.93
N ALA A 300 -1.09 -17.91 28.55
CA ALA A 300 -0.23 -17.29 29.56
C ALA A 300 1.00 -16.56 28.99
N ALA A 301 1.06 -16.30 27.68
CA ALA A 301 2.24 -15.70 27.05
C ALA A 301 2.46 -14.24 27.50
N ASN A 302 1.41 -13.42 27.56
CA ASN A 302 1.45 -12.10 28.17
C ASN A 302 0.07 -11.70 28.74
N PHE A 303 -0.07 -10.46 29.19
CA PHE A 303 -1.33 -9.96 29.75
C PHE A 303 -2.48 -9.97 28.72
N ASP A 304 -2.19 -9.55 27.49
CA ASP A 304 -3.20 -9.46 26.44
C ASP A 304 -3.68 -10.83 25.98
N THR A 305 -2.78 -11.81 25.85
CA THR A 305 -3.18 -13.19 25.54
C THR A 305 -4.01 -13.80 26.66
N TRP A 306 -3.72 -13.47 27.92
CA TRP A 306 -4.48 -13.97 29.07
C TRP A 306 -5.92 -13.46 29.07
N CYS A 307 -6.09 -12.18 28.73
CA CYS A 307 -7.39 -11.53 28.61
C CYS A 307 -8.16 -12.03 27.38
N ALA A 308 -7.51 -12.07 26.22
CA ALA A 308 -8.15 -12.42 24.95
C ALA A 308 -8.55 -13.89 24.85
N LEU A 309 -7.78 -14.82 25.46
CA LEU A 309 -8.10 -16.25 25.55
C LEU A 309 -8.75 -16.63 26.88
N SER A 310 -9.45 -15.69 27.51
CA SER A 310 -10.03 -15.92 28.85
C SER A 310 -11.14 -16.97 28.85
N ASP A 311 -11.86 -17.07 27.73
CA ASP A 311 -12.96 -17.99 27.43
C ASP A 311 -12.48 -19.40 27.00
N LEU A 312 -11.20 -19.56 26.65
CA LEU A 312 -10.60 -20.85 26.29
C LEU A 312 -10.73 -21.84 27.48
N PRO A 313 -11.47 -22.96 27.32
CA PRO A 313 -11.90 -23.79 28.43
C PRO A 313 -10.84 -24.82 28.89
N LEU A 314 -9.71 -24.32 29.39
CA LEU A 314 -8.59 -25.13 29.90
C LEU A 314 -8.65 -25.41 31.42
N GLY A 315 -9.64 -24.85 32.11
CA GLY A 315 -9.69 -24.78 33.58
C GLY A 315 -8.72 -23.75 34.14
N LEU A 316 -9.07 -23.12 35.27
CA LEU A 316 -8.11 -22.31 36.01
C LEU A 316 -7.14 -23.26 36.74
N PRO A 317 -5.83 -22.95 36.82
CA PRO A 317 -5.03 -23.50 37.90
C PRO A 317 -5.68 -23.04 39.19
N GLY A 318 -6.20 -23.98 39.98
CA GLY A 318 -6.73 -23.67 41.30
C GLY A 318 -5.67 -22.90 42.10
N LYS A 319 -6.09 -22.01 43.00
CA LYS A 319 -5.21 -21.20 43.86
C LYS A 319 -4.38 -22.02 44.87
N GLY A 320 -4.21 -23.33 44.67
CA GLY A 320 -3.39 -24.22 45.46
C GLY A 320 -2.66 -25.23 44.58
N ALA A 321 -1.44 -25.61 44.98
CA ALA A 321 -0.52 -26.47 44.25
C ALA A 321 -1.02 -27.92 43.98
N GLU A 322 -2.28 -28.23 44.27
CA GLU A 322 -2.83 -29.60 44.22
C GLU A 322 -4.03 -29.77 43.26
N GLU A 323 -4.62 -28.70 42.72
CA GLU A 323 -5.72 -28.81 41.73
C GLU A 323 -5.15 -28.85 40.31
N LYS A 324 -5.16 -30.05 39.71
CA LYS A 324 -4.86 -30.23 38.28
C LYS A 324 -5.81 -29.37 37.44
N PRO A 325 -5.35 -28.76 36.34
CA PRO A 325 -6.23 -28.12 35.36
C PRO A 325 -7.33 -29.11 34.97
N SER A 326 -8.58 -28.77 35.26
CA SER A 326 -9.73 -29.55 34.81
C SER A 326 -10.17 -28.98 33.47
N TRP A 327 -9.98 -29.76 32.41
CA TRP A 327 -10.45 -29.42 31.07
C TRP A 327 -11.66 -30.28 30.74
N GLU A 328 -12.62 -29.71 30.03
CA GLU A 328 -13.78 -30.44 29.53
C GLU A 328 -13.69 -30.56 28.00
N PRO A 329 -13.51 -31.78 27.44
CA PRO A 329 -13.41 -31.96 25.99
C PRO A 329 -14.59 -31.39 25.23
N GLU A 330 -15.79 -31.47 25.82
CA GLU A 330 -17.01 -30.95 25.22
C GLU A 330 -17.06 -29.42 25.23
N ALA A 331 -16.55 -28.78 26.28
CA ALA A 331 -16.48 -27.33 26.33
C ALA A 331 -15.51 -26.80 25.26
N LEU A 332 -14.35 -27.45 25.08
CA LEU A 332 -13.38 -27.07 24.07
C LEU A 332 -13.90 -27.32 22.64
N ARG A 333 -14.62 -28.43 22.41
CA ARG A 333 -15.30 -28.66 21.13
C ARG A 333 -16.29 -27.55 20.80
N ARG A 334 -17.15 -27.16 21.74
CA ARG A 334 -18.10 -26.05 21.54
C ARG A 334 -17.41 -24.72 21.30
N TRP A 335 -16.28 -24.47 21.97
CA TRP A 335 -15.48 -23.27 21.73
C TRP A 335 -14.91 -23.24 20.30
N VAL A 336 -14.35 -24.36 19.82
CA VAL A 336 -13.89 -24.48 18.43
C VAL A 336 -15.05 -24.32 17.44
N GLU A 337 -16.19 -24.96 17.68
CA GLU A 337 -17.37 -24.84 16.82
C GLU A 337 -17.91 -23.40 16.76
N ALA A 338 -17.83 -22.65 17.85
CA ALA A 338 -18.23 -21.25 17.89
C ALA A 338 -17.28 -20.32 17.11
N LEU A 339 -16.03 -20.74 16.89
CA LEU A 339 -15.05 -20.00 16.09
C LEU A 339 -14.93 -20.50 14.65
N ASP A 340 -15.40 -21.71 14.34
CA ASP A 340 -15.42 -22.24 12.97
C ASP A 340 -16.63 -21.73 12.19
N THR A 341 -16.85 -20.41 12.22
CA THR A 341 -17.93 -19.72 11.50
C THR A 341 -17.35 -18.76 10.46
N PRO A 342 -18.12 -18.34 9.44
CA PRO A 342 -17.67 -17.39 8.44
C PRO A 342 -17.18 -16.05 9.01
N GLU A 343 -17.68 -15.65 10.19
CA GLU A 343 -17.32 -14.41 10.88
C GLU A 343 -15.98 -14.49 11.64
N TRP A 344 -15.45 -15.70 11.84
CA TRP A 344 -14.20 -15.94 12.59
C TRP A 344 -13.21 -16.74 11.74
N PHE A 345 -13.11 -18.06 11.94
CA PHE A 345 -12.09 -18.91 11.31
C PHE A 345 -12.64 -19.92 10.29
N GLY A 346 -13.81 -19.67 9.71
CA GLY A 346 -14.45 -20.50 8.68
C GLY A 346 -13.57 -20.85 7.47
N ASP A 347 -14.12 -21.59 6.52
CA ASP A 347 -13.37 -22.22 5.42
C ASP A 347 -13.54 -21.55 4.05
N ASP A 348 -14.28 -20.45 3.97
CA ASP A 348 -14.47 -19.68 2.73
C ASP A 348 -13.55 -18.44 2.68
N PRO A 349 -12.47 -18.45 1.88
CA PRO A 349 -11.57 -17.32 1.78
C PRO A 349 -12.21 -16.07 1.13
N GLY A 350 -13.31 -16.23 0.39
CA GLY A 350 -14.03 -15.11 -0.24
C GLY A 350 -14.87 -14.29 0.75
N ARG A 351 -14.95 -14.72 2.02
CA ARG A 351 -15.64 -14.00 3.11
C ARG A 351 -14.73 -13.12 3.93
N GLU A 352 -13.44 -13.33 3.85
CA GLU A 352 -12.44 -12.51 4.52
C GLU A 352 -12.45 -11.09 3.93
N PRO A 353 -12.29 -10.05 4.77
CA PRO A 353 -12.14 -8.70 4.27
C PRO A 353 -10.85 -8.59 3.44
N ASP A 354 -10.87 -7.73 2.42
CA ASP A 354 -9.69 -7.50 1.59
C ASP A 354 -8.49 -7.01 2.41
N GLU A 355 -8.73 -6.34 3.54
CA GLU A 355 -7.71 -5.92 4.51
C GLU A 355 -6.78 -7.06 4.94
N THR A 356 -7.35 -8.24 5.21
CA THR A 356 -6.61 -9.45 5.60
C THR A 356 -5.65 -9.85 4.49
N TRP A 357 -6.14 -9.87 3.24
CA TRP A 357 -5.35 -10.33 2.09
C TRP A 357 -4.31 -9.31 1.65
N VAL A 358 -4.62 -8.01 1.72
CA VAL A 358 -3.68 -6.91 1.45
C VAL A 358 -2.52 -6.97 2.44
N THR A 359 -2.84 -7.06 3.74
CA THR A 359 -1.84 -7.14 4.81
C THR A 359 -0.94 -8.36 4.61
N LEU A 360 -1.52 -9.53 4.32
CA LEU A 360 -0.77 -10.74 4.09
C LEU A 360 0.10 -10.67 2.82
N ALA A 361 -0.43 -10.10 1.73
CA ALA A 361 0.33 -9.87 0.51
C ALA A 361 1.57 -8.99 0.77
N ARG A 362 1.38 -7.86 1.46
CA ARG A 362 2.47 -6.94 1.84
C ARG A 362 3.52 -7.65 2.70
N ARG A 363 3.10 -8.33 3.77
CA ARG A 363 4.03 -9.04 4.67
C ARG A 363 4.84 -10.12 3.95
N ARG A 364 4.30 -10.73 2.89
CA ARG A 364 5.02 -11.72 2.04
C ARG A 364 5.84 -11.08 0.92
N GLY A 365 6.00 -9.77 0.89
CA GLY A 365 6.76 -9.06 -0.13
C GLY A 365 6.08 -9.03 -1.49
N ARG A 366 4.77 -9.26 -1.56
CA ARG A 366 3.97 -9.14 -2.78
C ARG A 366 3.47 -7.71 -2.93
N THR A 367 4.44 -6.78 -2.99
CA THR A 367 4.22 -5.34 -2.95
C THR A 367 3.24 -4.86 -3.99
N GLU A 368 3.42 -5.25 -5.27
CA GLU A 368 2.55 -4.76 -6.35
C GLU A 368 1.12 -5.33 -6.24
N LEU A 369 0.96 -6.57 -5.78
CA LEU A 369 -0.37 -7.14 -5.54
C LEU A 369 -1.12 -6.37 -4.43
N ALA A 370 -0.44 -6.06 -3.33
CA ALA A 370 -1.01 -5.25 -2.25
C ALA A 370 -1.30 -3.81 -2.72
N ARG A 371 -0.37 -3.20 -3.46
CA ARG A 371 -0.50 -1.83 -3.98
C ARG A 371 -1.72 -1.70 -4.89
N VAL A 372 -1.89 -2.62 -5.84
CA VAL A 372 -3.02 -2.59 -6.77
C VAL A 372 -4.35 -2.76 -6.04
N ALA A 373 -4.44 -3.70 -5.10
CA ALA A 373 -5.63 -3.87 -4.29
C ALA A 373 -6.00 -2.60 -3.51
N LEU A 374 -5.02 -1.93 -2.89
CA LEU A 374 -5.23 -0.66 -2.19
C LEU A 374 -5.62 0.48 -3.15
N ILE A 375 -5.04 0.56 -4.35
CA ILE A 375 -5.39 1.58 -5.34
C ILE A 375 -6.84 1.40 -5.78
N ARG A 376 -7.25 0.16 -6.09
CA ARG A 376 -8.64 -0.16 -6.46
C ARG A 376 -9.60 0.14 -5.32
N ALA A 377 -9.28 -0.27 -4.08
CA ALA A 377 -10.08 0.08 -2.91
C ALA A 377 -10.21 1.60 -2.73
N LEU A 378 -9.11 2.35 -2.92
CA LEU A 378 -9.11 3.80 -2.82
C LEU A 378 -9.88 4.50 -3.97
N ASP A 379 -9.86 3.95 -5.18
CA ASP A 379 -10.62 4.47 -6.32
C ASP A 379 -12.12 4.22 -6.15
N ASP A 380 -12.48 3.08 -5.56
CA ASP A 380 -13.87 2.68 -5.31
C ASP A 380 -14.43 3.22 -3.98
N ILE A 381 -13.59 3.85 -3.14
CA ILE A 381 -13.99 4.27 -1.80
C ILE A 381 -15.08 5.36 -1.87
N GLY A 382 -16.25 5.03 -1.34
CA GLY A 382 -17.33 5.98 -1.19
C GLY A 382 -17.02 7.05 -0.14
N PRO A 383 -17.80 8.13 -0.05
CA PRO A 383 -17.57 9.24 0.88
C PRO A 383 -17.79 8.90 2.36
N ALA A 384 -18.10 7.66 2.73
CA ALA A 384 -18.62 7.29 4.04
C ALA A 384 -17.62 6.58 4.97
N ASP A 385 -16.52 6.01 4.46
CA ASP A 385 -15.63 5.17 5.28
C ASP A 385 -14.33 5.89 5.67
N THR A 386 -14.38 6.62 6.79
CA THR A 386 -13.22 7.34 7.30
C THR A 386 -12.18 6.44 7.97
N ALA A 387 -12.59 5.29 8.51
CA ALA A 387 -11.68 4.35 9.17
C ALA A 387 -10.85 3.59 8.13
N GLU A 388 -11.51 3.12 7.07
CA GLU A 388 -10.85 2.44 5.95
C GLU A 388 -9.82 3.35 5.27
N LEU A 389 -10.11 4.64 5.06
CA LEU A 389 -9.12 5.59 4.51
C LEU A 389 -7.85 5.74 5.35
N LEU A 390 -7.96 5.68 6.68
CA LEU A 390 -6.79 5.70 7.57
C LEU A 390 -5.96 4.43 7.44
N TRP A 391 -6.63 3.27 7.37
CA TRP A 391 -5.99 1.99 7.16
C TRP A 391 -5.29 1.93 5.78
N ILE A 392 -5.98 2.31 4.69
CA ILE A 392 -5.42 2.40 3.33
C ILE A 392 -4.18 3.30 3.32
N SER A 393 -4.27 4.49 3.93
CA SER A 393 -3.15 5.43 4.03
C SER A 393 -1.92 4.80 4.72
N ALA A 394 -2.14 4.11 5.84
CA ALA A 394 -1.08 3.43 6.59
C ALA A 394 -0.47 2.26 5.81
N GLU A 395 -1.28 1.48 5.10
CA GLU A 395 -0.78 0.36 4.29
C GLU A 395 0.02 0.84 3.07
N PHE A 396 -0.38 1.94 2.41
CA PHE A 396 0.44 2.55 1.37
C PHE A 396 1.78 3.07 1.90
N GLU A 397 1.79 3.70 3.08
CA GLU A 397 3.03 4.14 3.72
C GLU A 397 3.94 2.97 4.09
N ALA A 398 3.37 1.86 4.57
CA ALA A 398 4.11 0.62 4.83
C ALA A 398 4.68 -0.02 3.55
N LEU A 399 4.05 0.19 2.39
CA LEU A 399 4.60 -0.19 1.07
C LEU A 399 5.64 0.82 0.54
N GLY A 400 5.77 1.99 1.16
CA GLY A 400 6.57 3.10 0.67
C GLY A 400 5.92 3.91 -0.47
N ASP A 401 4.63 3.68 -0.77
CA ASP A 401 3.87 4.47 -1.74
C ASP A 401 3.30 5.74 -1.09
N LEU A 402 4.21 6.65 -0.78
CA LEU A 402 3.89 7.87 -0.06
C LEU A 402 2.95 8.81 -0.83
N ARG A 403 2.92 8.72 -2.17
CA ARG A 403 2.00 9.50 -3.02
C ARG A 403 0.57 9.02 -2.84
N GLN A 404 0.34 7.70 -2.92
CA GLN A 404 -1.00 7.14 -2.69
C GLN A 404 -1.43 7.26 -1.22
N ALA A 405 -0.50 7.13 -0.27
CA ALA A 405 -0.78 7.42 1.14
C ALA A 405 -1.27 8.86 1.34
N ALA A 406 -0.61 9.84 0.71
CA ALA A 406 -1.03 11.23 0.76
C ALA A 406 -2.41 11.45 0.11
N ARG A 407 -2.70 10.75 -0.99
CA ARG A 407 -4.03 10.78 -1.63
C ARG A 407 -5.13 10.29 -0.68
N ALA A 408 -4.95 9.12 -0.06
CA ALA A 408 -5.89 8.57 0.93
C ALA A 408 -6.05 9.52 2.13
N GLN A 409 -4.95 10.04 2.67
CA GLN A 409 -4.96 10.99 3.78
C GLN A 409 -5.70 12.30 3.42
N ARG A 410 -5.59 12.78 2.18
CA ARG A 410 -6.30 13.98 1.71
C ARG A 410 -7.81 13.76 1.70
N LEU A 411 -8.27 12.60 1.22
CA LEU A 411 -9.69 12.23 1.26
C LEU A 411 -10.18 12.12 2.71
N HIS A 412 -9.45 11.40 3.56
CA HIS A 412 -9.76 11.28 4.98
C HIS A 412 -9.91 12.66 5.65
N THR A 413 -8.96 13.56 5.41
CA THR A 413 -8.94 14.90 6.01
C THR A 413 -10.13 15.75 5.57
N ARG A 414 -10.60 15.60 4.32
CA ARG A 414 -11.81 16.30 3.83
C ARG A 414 -13.09 15.82 4.51
N LEU A 415 -13.13 14.56 4.97
CA LEU A 415 -14.27 13.99 5.67
C LEU A 415 -14.29 14.29 7.18
N GLN A 416 -13.22 14.90 7.72
CA GLN A 416 -13.14 15.23 9.14
C GLN A 416 -14.15 16.32 9.55
N GLY A 417 -15.09 15.92 10.41
CA GLY A 417 -16.15 16.82 10.90
C GLY A 417 -15.66 17.88 11.88
N THR A 418 -14.59 17.61 12.64
CA THR A 418 -14.07 18.53 13.66
C THR A 418 -12.88 19.33 13.12
N ALA A 419 -12.72 20.57 13.60
CA ALA A 419 -11.56 21.39 13.26
C ALA A 419 -10.26 20.76 13.78
N GLU A 420 -10.33 20.07 14.93
CA GLU A 420 -9.23 19.31 15.50
C GLU A 420 -8.81 18.14 14.62
N GLY A 421 -9.77 17.32 14.17
CA GLY A 421 -9.51 16.22 13.24
C GLY A 421 -8.97 16.71 11.90
N ARG A 422 -9.44 17.85 11.40
CA ARG A 422 -8.87 18.49 10.20
C ARG A 422 -7.42 18.95 10.42
N ALA A 423 -7.12 19.58 11.55
CA ALA A 423 -5.76 20.01 11.86
C ALA A 423 -4.78 18.83 11.96
N ALA A 424 -5.15 17.76 12.66
CA ALA A 424 -4.38 16.54 12.73
C ALA A 424 -4.22 15.90 11.33
N GLY A 425 -5.32 15.82 10.58
CA GLY A 425 -5.34 15.26 9.22
C GLY A 425 -4.42 16.01 8.24
N TYR A 426 -4.46 17.34 8.24
CA TYR A 426 -3.57 18.18 7.42
C TYR A 426 -2.12 18.11 7.87
N THR A 427 -1.85 18.01 9.17
CA THR A 427 -0.48 17.82 9.69
C THR A 427 0.10 16.48 9.21
N ARG A 428 -0.70 15.40 9.24
CA ARG A 428 -0.30 14.10 8.71
C ARG A 428 -0.10 14.14 7.20
N LEU A 429 -1.00 14.79 6.45
CA LEU A 429 -0.88 14.97 5.01
C LEU A 429 0.43 15.69 4.65
N ALA A 430 0.76 16.79 5.33
CA ALA A 430 1.99 17.52 5.10
C ALA A 430 3.25 16.67 5.33
N SER A 431 3.22 15.79 6.33
CA SER A 431 4.30 14.84 6.57
C SER A 431 4.50 13.87 5.40
N LEU A 432 3.42 13.35 4.83
CA LEU A 432 3.50 12.47 3.65
C LEU A 432 3.99 13.24 2.43
N GLU A 433 3.41 14.41 2.15
CA GLU A 433 3.79 15.33 1.06
C GLU A 433 5.28 15.68 1.09
N ARG A 434 5.80 16.04 2.27
CA ARG A 434 7.22 16.31 2.45
C ARG A 434 8.09 15.08 2.18
N GLN A 435 7.68 13.90 2.63
CA GLN A 435 8.48 12.68 2.51
C GLN A 435 8.60 12.21 1.06
N TYR A 436 7.56 12.38 0.22
CA TYR A 436 7.65 12.05 -1.21
C TYR A 436 8.18 13.20 -2.09
N GLY A 437 8.38 14.40 -1.53
CA GLY A 437 9.08 15.51 -2.18
C GLY A 437 8.21 16.67 -2.65
N ASP A 438 6.90 16.67 -2.36
CA ASP A 438 5.99 17.78 -2.64
C ASP A 438 6.00 18.81 -1.51
N LEU A 439 7.05 19.64 -1.51
CA LEU A 439 7.26 20.63 -0.45
C LEU A 439 6.23 21.76 -0.47
N GLU A 440 5.73 22.13 -1.66
CA GLU A 440 4.70 23.16 -1.81
C GLU A 440 3.34 22.64 -1.32
N GLY A 441 2.99 21.40 -1.66
CA GLY A 441 1.84 20.69 -1.09
C GLY A 441 1.92 20.63 0.43
N ALA A 442 3.05 20.20 0.98
CA ALA A 442 3.27 20.14 2.42
C ALA A 442 3.08 21.50 3.11
N SER A 443 3.62 22.56 2.51
CA SER A 443 3.44 23.95 3.00
C SER A 443 1.97 24.37 3.01
N ALA A 444 1.23 24.06 1.95
CA ALA A 444 -0.19 24.37 1.85
C ALA A 444 -1.01 23.60 2.90
N SER A 445 -0.72 22.31 3.10
CA SER A 445 -1.36 21.48 4.12
C SER A 445 -1.10 22.00 5.54
N LEU A 446 0.14 22.38 5.88
CA LEU A 446 0.43 22.95 7.21
C LEU A 446 -0.30 24.28 7.46
N ARG A 447 -0.46 25.11 6.42
CA ARG A 447 -1.25 26.35 6.52
C ARG A 447 -2.73 26.04 6.79
N ALA A 448 -3.29 25.07 6.10
CA ALA A 448 -4.67 24.62 6.33
C ALA A 448 -4.84 24.02 7.75
N ALA A 449 -3.82 23.32 8.27
CA ALA A 449 -3.81 22.85 9.65
C ALA A 449 -3.83 24.00 10.66
N LEU A 450 -3.03 25.04 10.42
CA LEU A 450 -2.98 26.25 11.24
C LEU A 450 -4.34 26.98 11.25
N GLU A 451 -4.93 27.20 10.08
CA GLU A 451 -6.26 27.81 9.94
C GLU A 451 -7.35 27.02 10.69
N ALA A 452 -7.28 25.69 10.66
CA ALA A 452 -8.19 24.82 11.40
C ALA A 452 -8.03 24.96 12.92
N LEU A 453 -6.80 25.13 13.43
CA LEU A 453 -6.56 25.41 14.86
C LEU A 453 -6.96 26.83 15.25
N GLU A 454 -6.71 27.83 14.41
CA GLU A 454 -7.12 29.22 14.68
C GLU A 454 -8.64 29.34 14.83
N ALA A 455 -9.41 28.56 14.06
CA ALA A 455 -10.86 28.45 14.21
C ALA A 455 -11.32 27.93 15.59
N LEU A 456 -10.44 27.24 16.33
CA LEU A 456 -10.66 26.80 17.72
C LEU A 456 -10.24 27.85 18.77
N GLY A 457 -9.78 29.03 18.34
CA GLY A 457 -9.32 30.10 19.24
C GLY A 457 -7.87 29.93 19.71
N VAL A 458 -7.07 29.15 18.97
CA VAL A 458 -5.62 29.05 19.21
C VAL A 458 -4.97 30.32 18.66
N ALA A 459 -4.54 31.22 19.56
CA ALA A 459 -3.80 32.40 19.16
C ALA A 459 -2.38 31.99 18.70
N THR A 460 -2.11 32.14 17.42
CA THR A 460 -0.85 31.75 16.74
C THR A 460 0.03 32.96 16.41
N ALA A 461 -0.47 34.18 16.56
CA ALA A 461 0.28 35.41 16.27
C ALA A 461 0.96 36.01 17.52
N PRO A 462 2.23 36.45 17.44
CA PRO A 462 2.72 37.48 18.32
C PRO A 462 1.97 38.78 17.98
N ALA A 463 1.26 39.36 18.94
CA ALA A 463 0.81 40.75 18.79
C ALA A 463 2.06 41.61 18.50
N ASP A 464 1.98 42.51 17.52
CA ASP A 464 3.02 43.49 17.20
C ASP A 464 3.65 44.08 18.47
N ALA A 465 4.82 43.58 18.87
CA ALA A 465 5.52 44.02 20.07
C ALA A 465 6.45 45.18 19.72
N VAL A 466 5.86 46.31 19.32
CA VAL A 466 6.41 47.62 19.70
C VAL A 466 5.66 48.04 20.96
N GLY A 467 6.08 47.47 22.09
CA GLY A 467 5.53 47.79 23.40
C GLY A 467 5.80 46.69 24.41
N GLN A 468 6.72 46.94 25.35
CA GLN A 468 6.93 46.09 26.51
C GLN A 468 5.60 45.90 27.28
N PRO A 469 5.16 44.67 27.60
CA PRO A 469 4.05 44.50 28.51
C PRO A 469 4.54 44.57 29.96
N ALA A 470 3.92 45.46 30.73
CA ALA A 470 4.09 45.56 32.17
C ALA A 470 3.58 44.29 32.87
N LEU A 471 4.34 43.86 33.87
CA LEU A 471 4.28 42.52 34.48
C LEU A 471 3.12 42.26 35.45
N PHE A 472 2.12 43.14 35.56
CA PHE A 472 1.00 42.95 36.48
C PHE A 472 -0.24 43.68 35.99
N GLU A 473 -1.21 42.94 35.43
CA GLU A 473 -2.67 43.16 35.56
C GLU A 473 -3.43 42.21 34.62
N VAL A 474 -3.74 40.99 35.08
CA VAL A 474 -4.81 40.17 34.46
C VAL A 474 -5.53 39.41 35.57
N GLU A 475 -6.51 40.06 36.21
CA GLU A 475 -7.43 39.38 37.13
C GLU A 475 -8.92 39.65 36.88
N ALA A 476 -9.31 40.23 35.74
CA ALA A 476 -10.69 40.66 35.51
C ALA A 476 -11.40 40.09 34.26
N ALA A 477 -10.99 38.93 33.73
CA ALA A 477 -11.67 38.32 32.56
C ALA A 477 -11.82 36.79 32.64
N ARG A 478 -12.17 36.23 33.81
CA ARG A 478 -12.36 34.77 34.01
C ARG A 478 -13.81 34.28 33.98
N ALA A 479 -14.75 35.09 33.51
CA ALA A 479 -16.17 34.70 33.44
C ALA A 479 -16.74 34.90 32.04
N GLN A 480 -16.29 34.08 31.10
CA GLN A 480 -16.98 33.72 29.86
C GLN A 480 -16.45 32.35 29.44
N THR A 481 -17.36 31.46 29.05
CA THR A 481 -17.17 30.07 28.60
C THR A 481 -15.74 29.76 28.16
N ARG A 482 -15.02 28.90 28.90
CA ARG A 482 -13.67 28.47 28.53
C ARG A 482 -13.74 27.92 27.10
N PRO A 483 -13.08 28.55 26.10
CA PRO A 483 -12.97 27.94 24.79
C PRO A 483 -12.29 26.59 24.96
N HIS A 484 -12.74 25.59 24.20
CA HIS A 484 -12.12 24.28 24.16
C HIS A 484 -10.64 24.49 23.89
N ARG A 485 -9.78 24.21 24.88
CA ARG A 485 -8.34 24.31 24.67
C ARG A 485 -8.02 23.24 23.60
N PRO A 486 -7.36 23.60 22.49
CA PRO A 486 -6.93 22.61 21.51
C PRO A 486 -6.13 21.51 22.22
N ASP A 487 -6.18 20.28 21.71
CA ASP A 487 -5.23 19.29 22.17
C ASP A 487 -3.80 19.80 21.95
N ARG A 488 -3.03 19.77 23.04
CA ARG A 488 -1.63 20.17 23.05
C ARG A 488 -0.81 19.28 22.10
N GLY A 489 -1.22 18.03 21.88
CA GLY A 489 -0.62 17.11 20.92
C GLY A 489 -0.61 17.70 19.51
N ASN A 490 -1.77 18.14 19.01
CA ASN A 490 -1.90 18.68 17.66
C ASN A 490 -1.01 19.90 17.39
N VAL A 491 -0.88 20.82 18.35
CA VAL A 491 0.02 21.98 18.20
C VAL A 491 1.49 21.55 18.20
N LEU A 492 1.85 20.55 19.02
CA LEU A 492 3.21 20.00 19.05
C LEU A 492 3.58 19.34 17.72
N ASP A 493 2.70 18.51 17.17
CA ASP A 493 2.92 17.81 15.91
C ASP A 493 3.00 18.77 14.73
N LEU A 494 2.11 19.77 14.68
CA LEU A 494 2.16 20.84 13.68
C LEU A 494 3.48 21.60 13.73
N THR A 495 3.93 21.98 14.93
CA THR A 495 5.20 22.70 15.13
C THR A 495 6.39 21.86 14.69
N LEU A 496 6.39 20.58 15.07
CA LEU A 496 7.43 19.62 14.69
C LEU A 496 7.52 19.49 13.17
N GLU A 497 6.37 19.41 12.50
CA GLU A 497 6.31 19.21 11.07
C GLU A 497 6.76 20.46 10.28
N HIS A 498 6.45 21.68 10.76
CA HIS A 498 7.03 22.90 10.18
C HIS A 498 8.56 22.93 10.29
N PHE A 499 9.16 22.50 11.40
CA PHE A 499 10.63 22.41 11.51
C PHE A 499 11.21 21.37 10.53
N ARG A 500 10.55 20.22 10.38
CA ARG A 500 10.99 19.20 9.40
C ARG A 500 10.89 19.69 7.96
N LEU A 501 9.82 20.41 7.62
CA LEU A 501 9.66 21.07 6.31
C LEU A 501 10.75 22.13 6.10
N ALA A 502 11.00 22.97 7.09
CA ALA A 502 12.02 24.02 7.02
C ALA A 502 13.40 23.44 6.67
N ARG A 503 13.80 22.37 7.38
CA ARG A 503 15.06 21.65 7.13
C ARG A 503 15.11 21.09 5.70
N THR A 504 14.09 20.31 5.32
CA THR A 504 14.04 19.61 4.03
C THR A 504 14.05 20.60 2.85
N ALA A 505 13.32 21.71 2.98
CA ALA A 505 13.29 22.78 2.00
C ALA A 505 14.65 23.47 1.86
N ALA A 506 15.34 23.75 2.97
CA ALA A 506 16.68 24.34 2.92
C ALA A 506 17.71 23.40 2.27
N GLU A 507 17.69 22.10 2.62
CA GLU A 507 18.61 21.09 2.09
C GLU A 507 18.43 20.81 0.59
N THR A 508 17.21 21.00 0.07
CA THR A 508 16.85 20.77 -1.34
C THR A 508 16.89 22.04 -2.21
N GLY A 509 17.34 23.17 -1.66
CA GLY A 509 17.48 24.43 -2.42
C GLY A 509 16.24 25.34 -2.41
N HIS A 510 15.18 24.99 -1.68
CA HIS A 510 13.96 25.80 -1.49
C HIS A 510 14.10 26.76 -0.30
N GLY A 511 15.17 27.56 -0.27
CA GLY A 511 15.54 28.35 0.92
C GLY A 511 14.51 29.40 1.38
N ALA A 512 13.68 29.93 0.47
CA ALA A 512 12.60 30.87 0.83
C ALA A 512 11.50 30.17 1.63
N LEU A 513 11.03 29.02 1.15
CA LEU A 513 10.08 28.16 1.85
C LEU A 513 10.66 27.71 3.20
N GLY A 514 11.94 27.29 3.21
CA GLY A 514 12.64 26.88 4.43
C GLY A 514 12.61 27.95 5.54
N ARG A 515 12.94 29.20 5.21
CA ARG A 515 12.89 30.32 6.16
C ARG A 515 11.47 30.65 6.61
N GLN A 516 10.48 30.60 5.72
CA GLN A 516 9.09 30.83 6.07
C GLN A 516 8.59 29.79 7.08
N SER A 517 8.80 28.50 6.79
CA SER A 517 8.41 27.41 7.69
C SER A 517 9.13 27.50 9.04
N LEU A 518 10.43 27.87 9.06
CA LEU A 518 11.17 28.08 10.29
C LEU A 518 10.56 29.19 11.15
N ALA A 519 10.24 30.34 10.55
CA ALA A 519 9.63 31.47 11.25
C ALA A 519 8.28 31.09 11.88
N THR A 520 7.42 30.38 11.13
CA THR A 520 6.13 29.89 11.64
C THR A 520 6.33 28.91 12.79
N ALA A 521 7.23 27.92 12.65
CA ALA A 521 7.51 26.95 13.71
C ALA A 521 8.05 27.63 14.99
N SER A 522 8.91 28.63 14.85
CA SER A 522 9.44 29.39 15.99
C SER A 522 8.36 30.18 16.73
N ALA A 523 7.40 30.77 16.00
CA ALA A 523 6.25 31.45 16.61
C ALA A 523 5.36 30.46 17.39
N LEU A 524 5.05 29.30 16.80
CA LEU A 524 4.28 28.25 17.46
C LEU A 524 5.00 27.70 18.71
N LEU A 525 6.31 27.46 18.60
CA LEU A 525 7.16 27.00 19.71
C LEU A 525 7.13 27.97 20.89
N ALA A 526 7.15 29.29 20.62
CA ALA A 526 7.09 30.31 21.65
C ALA A 526 5.74 30.36 22.39
N ALA A 527 4.65 29.95 21.73
CA ALA A 527 3.31 29.88 22.32
C ALA A 527 3.09 28.62 23.19
N LEU A 528 3.93 27.59 23.03
CA LEU A 528 3.81 26.34 23.79
C LEU A 528 4.32 26.49 25.24
N ALA A 529 3.50 26.04 26.19
CA ALA A 529 3.89 25.98 27.59
C ALA A 529 4.98 24.92 27.83
N ARG A 530 5.95 25.24 28.68
CA ARG A 530 7.00 24.30 29.13
C ARG A 530 6.44 23.21 30.06
N PRO A 531 7.09 22.02 30.14
CA PRO A 531 8.31 21.60 29.44
C PRO A 531 8.04 21.20 27.98
N LEU A 532 9.05 21.30 27.12
CA LEU A 532 8.96 20.96 25.69
C LEU A 532 9.58 19.57 25.42
N PRO A 533 9.02 18.76 24.50
CA PRO A 533 9.62 17.47 24.16
C PRO A 533 11.03 17.62 23.55
N PRO A 534 12.02 16.79 23.93
CA PRO A 534 13.36 16.85 23.36
C PRO A 534 13.40 16.68 21.83
N ALA A 535 12.50 15.85 21.27
CA ALA A 535 12.38 15.67 19.83
C ALA A 535 12.06 16.98 19.09
N LEU A 536 11.20 17.82 19.67
CA LEU A 536 10.82 19.12 19.11
C LEU A 536 12.00 20.10 19.12
N LEU A 537 12.73 20.16 20.23
CA LEU A 537 13.92 21.02 20.35
C LEU A 537 15.04 20.60 19.39
N ARG A 538 15.25 19.29 19.19
CA ARG A 538 16.21 18.77 18.21
C ARG A 538 15.81 19.09 16.78
N ALA A 539 14.52 19.01 16.45
CA ALA A 539 14.02 19.41 15.14
C ALA A 539 14.22 20.92 14.91
N ALA A 540 13.92 21.75 15.91
CA ALA A 540 14.13 23.20 15.85
C ALA A 540 15.61 23.57 15.60
N HIS A 541 16.52 22.95 16.36
CA HIS A 541 17.96 23.12 16.17
C HIS A 541 18.41 22.74 14.75
N SER A 542 18.01 21.55 14.29
CA SER A 542 18.40 21.04 12.97
C SER A 542 17.88 21.93 11.83
N ALA A 543 16.64 22.42 11.95
CA ALA A 543 16.04 23.33 10.98
C ALA A 543 16.75 24.69 10.94
N ALA A 544 17.10 25.26 12.10
CA ALA A 544 17.83 26.52 12.19
C ALA A 544 19.22 26.41 11.54
N LEU A 545 19.95 25.33 11.79
CA LEU A 545 21.24 25.07 11.13
C LEU A 545 21.11 24.96 9.60
N ALA A 546 20.12 24.21 9.11
CA ALA A 546 19.90 24.05 7.67
C ALA A 546 19.54 25.39 6.98
N CYS A 547 18.79 26.25 7.67
CA CYS A 547 18.44 27.60 7.19
C CYS A 547 19.55 28.65 7.40
N ALA A 548 20.71 28.27 7.96
CA ALA A 548 21.81 29.14 8.32
C ALA A 548 21.45 30.26 9.33
N ASP A 549 20.56 29.95 10.28
CA ASP A 549 20.16 30.86 11.36
C ASP A 549 20.82 30.43 12.69
N THR A 550 21.93 31.10 13.04
CA THR A 550 22.81 30.66 14.14
C THR A 550 22.25 30.97 15.53
N GLU A 551 21.50 32.06 15.71
CA GLU A 551 21.00 32.45 17.04
C GLU A 551 19.92 31.48 17.58
N PRO A 552 18.87 31.10 16.81
CA PRO A 552 17.91 30.09 17.24
C PRO A 552 18.55 28.71 17.41
N ALA A 553 19.56 28.37 16.59
CA ALA A 553 20.29 27.12 16.71
C ALA A 553 20.98 27.02 18.08
N ASP A 554 21.80 28.01 18.43
CA ASP A 554 22.51 28.03 19.72
C ASP A 554 21.55 27.98 20.91
N ARG A 555 20.43 28.71 20.82
CA ARG A 555 19.38 28.71 21.85
C ARG A 555 18.73 27.33 22.03
N CYS A 556 18.40 26.66 20.93
CA CYS A 556 17.80 25.31 20.99
C CYS A 556 18.80 24.29 21.52
N ALA A 557 20.07 24.35 21.10
CA ALA A 557 21.13 23.47 21.61
C ALA A 557 21.29 23.58 23.13
N ALA A 558 21.28 24.81 23.67
CA ALA A 558 21.32 25.03 25.11
C ALA A 558 20.10 24.44 25.84
N LEU A 559 18.90 24.55 25.27
CA LEU A 559 17.67 23.99 25.86
C LEU A 559 17.66 22.46 25.82
N VAL A 560 18.16 21.83 24.74
CA VAL A 560 18.32 20.36 24.66
C VAL A 560 19.26 19.89 25.77
N ALA A 561 20.42 20.54 25.93
CA ALA A 561 21.38 20.19 26.97
C ALA A 561 20.85 20.41 28.39
N ASP A 562 19.96 21.38 28.62
CA ASP A 562 19.30 21.58 29.91
C ASP A 562 18.28 20.47 30.21
N GLU A 563 17.43 20.13 29.24
CA GLU A 563 16.42 19.07 29.41
C GLU A 563 17.04 17.67 29.51
N GLU A 564 18.11 17.37 28.77
CA GLU A 564 18.87 16.12 28.90
C GLU A 564 19.54 16.01 30.28
N ARG A 565 20.08 17.13 30.79
CA ARG A 565 20.62 17.18 32.15
C ARG A 565 19.53 16.98 33.20
N ARG A 566 18.37 17.62 33.07
CA ARG A 566 17.23 17.42 33.97
C ARG A 566 16.73 15.98 33.96
N ALA A 567 16.66 15.36 32.78
CA ALA A 567 16.27 13.96 32.64
C ALA A 567 17.29 13.00 33.27
N ALA A 568 18.58 13.35 33.24
CA ALA A 568 19.63 12.59 33.91
C ALA A 568 19.64 12.81 35.45
N GLU A 569 19.28 14.01 35.92
CA GLU A 569 19.19 14.34 37.35
C GLU A 569 17.92 13.79 38.01
N HIS A 570 16.83 13.69 37.24
CA HIS A 570 15.55 13.13 37.65
C HIS A 570 15.18 12.03 36.64
N PRO A 571 15.90 10.88 36.66
CA PRO A 571 15.46 9.74 35.88
C PRO A 571 14.02 9.50 36.30
N ARG A 572 13.08 9.54 35.34
CA ARG A 572 11.69 9.19 35.63
C ARG A 572 11.75 7.83 36.31
N ASP A 573 11.23 7.72 37.53
CA ASP A 573 11.07 6.45 38.24
C ASP A 573 10.17 5.56 37.36
N GLY A 574 10.81 4.83 36.45
CA GLY A 574 10.22 3.91 35.50
C GLY A 574 10.60 2.48 35.86
N ASP A 575 10.60 2.19 37.17
CA ASP A 575 10.88 0.87 37.74
C ASP A 575 10.02 0.62 39.00
N ASP A 576 8.80 1.16 39.05
CA ASP A 576 7.74 0.51 39.84
C ASP A 576 7.19 -0.66 39.01
N ALA A 577 8.00 -1.73 38.95
CA ALA A 577 7.54 -3.06 38.61
C ALA A 577 6.63 -3.56 39.75
N GLY A 578 5.33 -3.57 39.50
CA GLY A 578 4.30 -4.19 40.33
C GLY A 578 3.28 -4.92 39.46
#